data_AF-A0A1F9MMV1-F1
#
_entry.id   AF-A0A1F9MMV1-F1
#
_cell.length_a   1.000
_cell.length_b   1.000
_cell.length_c   1.000
_cell.angle_alpha   90.00
_cell.angle_beta   90.00
_cell.angle_gamma   90.00
#
_symmetry.space_group_name_H-M   'P 1'
#
loop_
_entity.id
_entity.type
_entity.pdbx_description
1 polymer ?
#
loop_
_entity_poly.entity_id
_entity_poly.type
_entity_poly.pdbx_seq_one_letter_code
_entity_poly.pdbx_strand_id
1 'polypeptide(L)'
;MGSVSIDLTSVAAGIGASWGRGTLRFEGKVYPFKVSGLTVGDVGISTINAVGNVYNLKSASDLNGNYVAAGASLTLAGGVGGVTMKNQKGVLINLYTVQQGVQLTIGPQGFNIELR
;
A
#
# COMPACT_ATOMS: atom_id res chain seq x y z
N MET A 1 17.26 -0.55 -0.14
CA MET A 1 15.97 -1.06 -0.65
C MET A 1 15.33 -1.91 0.43
N GLY A 2 14.00 -1.89 0.53
CA GLY A 2 13.23 -2.71 1.47
C GLY A 2 12.07 -3.40 0.76
N SER A 3 11.33 -4.21 1.51
CA SER A 3 10.08 -4.83 1.02
C SER A 3 8.97 -4.68 2.05
N VAL A 4 7.74 -4.63 1.57
CA VAL A 4 6.54 -4.53 2.41
C VAL A 4 5.57 -5.66 2.11
N SER A 5 4.87 -6.09 3.15
CA SER A 5 3.68 -6.94 3.07
C SER A 5 2.56 -6.25 3.83
N ILE A 6 1.38 -6.15 3.23
CA ILE A 6 0.24 -5.38 3.73
C ILE A 6 -1.03 -6.21 3.61
N ASP A 7 -1.77 -6.28 4.72
CA ASP A 7 -3.13 -6.77 4.77
C ASP A 7 -4.07 -5.58 4.86
N LEU A 8 -4.87 -5.37 3.81
CA LEU A 8 -5.88 -4.32 3.73
C LEU A 8 -7.25 -4.93 3.97
N THR A 9 -8.01 -4.34 4.88
CA THR A 9 -9.42 -4.66 5.11
C THR A 9 -10.27 -3.48 4.64
N SER A 10 -11.14 -3.74 3.66
CA SER A 10 -12.15 -2.79 3.21
C SER A 10 -13.51 -3.15 3.76
N VAL A 11 -14.26 -2.15 4.24
CA VAL A 11 -15.67 -2.30 4.62
C VAL A 11 -16.48 -1.25 3.87
N ALA A 12 -17.16 -1.68 2.82
CA ALA A 12 -18.02 -0.83 2.02
C ALA A 12 -19.47 -0.89 2.50
N ALA A 13 -19.72 -0.26 3.66
CA ALA A 13 -21.07 0.03 4.16
C ALA A 13 -21.40 1.52 4.00
N GLY A 14 -21.23 2.05 2.78
CA GLY A 14 -21.64 3.42 2.41
C GLY A 14 -20.61 4.54 2.60
N ILE A 15 -19.47 4.29 3.27
CA ILE A 15 -18.43 5.31 3.56
C ILE A 15 -17.10 5.08 2.82
N GLY A 16 -16.86 3.87 2.32
CA GLY A 16 -15.66 3.55 1.52
C GLY A 16 -14.34 3.66 2.29
N ALA A 17 -14.31 3.28 3.57
CA ALA A 17 -13.09 3.31 4.37
C ALA A 17 -12.38 1.96 4.33
N SER A 18 -11.07 1.97 4.10
CA SER A 18 -10.22 0.81 4.34
C SER A 18 -9.03 1.16 5.21
N TRP A 19 -8.61 0.16 5.98
CA TRP A 19 -7.48 0.22 6.90
C TRP A 19 -6.66 -1.04 6.74
N GLY A 20 -5.41 -0.99 7.19
CA GLY A 20 -4.54 -2.14 7.07
C GLY A 20 -3.41 -2.15 8.06
N ARG A 21 -2.73 -3.29 8.07
CA ARG A 21 -1.50 -3.49 8.81
C ARG A 21 -0.46 -4.05 7.86
N GLY A 22 0.79 -3.77 8.12
CA GLY A 22 1.86 -4.30 7.32
C GLY A 22 3.18 -4.39 8.07
N THR A 23 4.16 -4.96 7.39
CA THR A 23 5.53 -5.04 7.87
C THR A 23 6.48 -4.55 6.80
N LEU A 24 7.45 -3.73 7.19
CA LEU A 24 8.59 -3.34 6.37
C LEU A 24 9.77 -4.22 6.77
N ARG A 25 10.39 -4.87 5.79
CA ARG A 25 11.72 -5.47 5.94
C ARG A 25 12.76 -4.53 5.38
N PHE A 26 13.67 -4.06 6.24
CA PHE A 26 14.73 -3.15 5.88
C PHE A 26 15.97 -3.43 6.74
N GLU A 27 17.14 -3.55 6.11
CA GLU A 27 18.42 -3.81 6.79
C GLU A 27 18.39 -5.00 7.77
N GLY A 28 17.74 -6.10 7.39
CA GLY A 28 17.63 -7.30 8.21
C GLY A 28 16.66 -7.19 9.40
N LYS A 29 16.00 -6.05 9.57
CA LYS A 29 15.01 -5.81 10.64
C LYS A 29 13.59 -5.78 10.06
N VAL A 30 12.62 -6.08 10.93
CA VAL A 30 11.19 -6.07 10.61
C VAL A 30 10.52 -4.96 11.41
N TYR A 31 9.81 -4.07 10.72
CA TYR A 31 9.14 -2.91 11.30
C TYR A 31 7.64 -2.99 11.03
N PRO A 32 6.79 -3.22 12.05
CA PRO A 32 5.35 -3.20 11.87
C PRO A 32 4.83 -1.78 11.63
N PHE A 33 3.82 -1.65 10.79
CA PHE A 33 3.12 -0.39 10.52
C PHE A 33 1.62 -0.58 10.37
N LYS A 34 0.88 0.53 10.45
CA LYS A 34 -0.53 0.64 10.10
C LYS A 34 -0.70 1.46 8.82
N VAL A 35 -1.76 1.16 8.09
CA VAL A 35 -2.19 1.86 6.88
C VAL A 35 -3.60 2.39 7.11
N SER A 36 -3.84 3.64 6.74
CA SER A 36 -5.15 4.29 6.87
C SER A 36 -5.45 5.16 5.67
N GLY A 37 -6.73 5.26 5.28
CA GLY A 37 -7.17 6.23 4.27
C GLY A 37 -7.14 5.73 2.84
N LEU A 38 -6.91 4.44 2.59
CA LEU A 38 -7.27 3.87 1.29
C LEU A 38 -8.81 3.90 1.14
N THR A 39 -9.29 4.39 0.02
CA THR A 39 -10.68 4.21 -0.40
C THR A 39 -10.72 3.08 -1.41
N VAL A 40 -11.45 2.01 -1.09
CA VAL A 40 -11.69 0.90 -2.01
C VAL A 40 -13.15 1.00 -2.46
N GLY A 41 -13.38 1.05 -3.77
CA GLY A 41 -14.70 1.21 -4.39
C GLY A 41 -15.54 -0.07 -4.46
N ASP A 42 -15.13 -1.13 -3.76
CA ASP A 42 -15.77 -2.44 -3.86
C ASP A 42 -17.05 -2.49 -3.02
N VAL A 43 -17.95 -3.42 -3.34
CA VAL A 43 -19.16 -3.73 -2.56
C VAL A 43 -18.85 -4.88 -1.61
N GLY A 44 -19.06 -4.71 -0.30
CA GLY A 44 -18.90 -5.77 0.71
C GLY A 44 -17.70 -5.60 1.65
N ILE A 45 -17.32 -6.69 2.33
CA ILE A 45 -16.12 -6.78 3.17
C ILE A 45 -15.09 -7.62 2.43
N SER A 46 -13.93 -7.04 2.16
CA SER A 46 -12.88 -7.68 1.38
C SER A 46 -11.53 -7.55 2.10
N THR A 47 -10.76 -8.64 2.12
CA THR A 47 -9.35 -8.61 2.57
C THR A 47 -8.43 -8.74 1.37
N ILE A 48 -7.63 -7.70 1.13
CA ILE A 48 -6.66 -7.64 0.03
C ILE A 48 -5.27 -7.81 0.62
N ASN A 49 -4.49 -8.74 0.06
CA ASN A 49 -3.11 -8.96 0.42
C ASN A 49 -2.26 -8.31 -0.65
N ALA A 50 -1.34 -7.45 -0.24
CA ALA A 50 -0.47 -6.72 -1.15
C ALA A 50 0.98 -6.80 -0.70
N VAL A 51 1.88 -6.94 -1.67
CA VAL A 51 3.32 -7.00 -1.45
C VAL A 51 4.03 -6.01 -2.36
N GLY A 52 5.18 -5.52 -1.94
CA GLY A 52 5.85 -4.50 -2.70
C GLY A 52 7.30 -4.25 -2.33
N ASN A 53 7.98 -3.53 -3.23
CA ASN A 53 9.34 -3.07 -3.02
C ASN A 53 9.35 -1.61 -2.62
N VAL A 54 10.22 -1.27 -1.69
CA VAL A 54 10.41 0.09 -1.18
C VAL A 54 11.78 0.63 -1.58
N TYR A 55 11.77 1.79 -2.21
CA TYR A 55 12.94 2.47 -2.76
C TYR A 55 13.14 3.83 -2.10
N ASN A 56 14.37 4.34 -2.18
CA ASN A 56 14.77 5.63 -1.62
C ASN A 56 14.55 5.76 -0.10
N LEU A 57 14.56 4.62 0.61
CA LEU A 57 14.49 4.56 2.07
C LEU A 57 15.91 4.74 2.64
N LYS A 58 16.14 5.79 3.44
CA LYS A 58 17.43 6.03 4.14
C LYS A 58 17.40 5.52 5.58
N SER A 59 16.23 5.52 6.19
CA SER A 59 15.95 4.99 7.52
C SER A 59 14.55 4.37 7.56
N ALA A 60 14.29 3.46 8.49
CA ALA A 60 12.95 2.86 8.63
C ALA A 60 11.85 3.93 8.81
N SER A 61 12.12 4.98 9.58
CA SER A 61 11.21 6.10 9.83
C SER A 61 10.85 6.92 8.60
N ASP A 62 11.60 6.80 7.51
CA ASP A 62 11.24 7.42 6.23
C ASP A 62 10.02 6.78 5.59
N LEU A 63 9.64 5.58 6.03
CA LEU A 63 8.40 4.94 5.60
C LEU A 63 7.17 5.76 6.01
N ASN A 64 7.21 6.45 7.16
CA ASN A 64 6.08 7.23 7.65
C ASN A 64 5.73 8.38 6.70
N GLY A 65 4.44 8.51 6.37
CA GLY A 65 3.92 9.62 5.59
C GLY A 65 2.69 9.26 4.76
N ASN A 66 2.20 10.25 4.03
CA ASN A 66 1.09 10.08 3.09
C ASN A 66 1.65 9.67 1.72
N TYR A 67 1.17 8.56 1.19
CA TYR A 67 1.52 8.05 -0.11
C TYR A 67 0.45 8.40 -1.12
N VAL A 68 0.86 9.11 -2.17
CA VAL A 68 0.02 9.41 -3.33
C VAL A 68 0.52 8.66 -4.55
N ALA A 69 -0.36 8.45 -5.53
CA ALA A 69 0.03 7.84 -6.80
C ALA A 69 1.15 8.68 -7.45
N ALA A 70 2.25 8.02 -7.82
CA ALA A 70 3.40 8.65 -8.42
C ALA A 70 3.45 8.47 -9.96
N GLY A 71 2.49 7.74 -10.54
CA GLY A 71 2.41 7.45 -11.96
C GLY A 71 1.21 6.55 -12.30
N ALA A 72 1.19 6.01 -13.52
CA ALA A 72 0.14 5.10 -13.98
C ALA A 72 0.09 3.80 -13.16
N SER A 73 -1.11 3.22 -13.02
CA SER A 73 -1.29 1.87 -12.48
C SER A 73 -0.49 0.87 -13.32
N LEU A 74 0.15 -0.08 -12.65
CA LEU A 74 0.93 -1.15 -13.27
C LEU A 74 0.06 -2.40 -13.37
N THR A 75 0.01 -3.04 -14.53
CA THR A 75 -0.60 -4.37 -14.68
C THR A 75 0.51 -5.38 -14.90
N LEU A 76 0.63 -6.35 -13.99
CA LEU A 76 1.52 -7.49 -14.15
C LEU A 76 0.81 -8.63 -14.89
N ALA A 77 1.59 -9.58 -15.42
CA ALA A 77 1.06 -10.77 -16.07
C ALA A 77 0.09 -11.53 -15.14
N GLY A 78 -0.95 -12.14 -15.72
CA GLY A 78 -1.94 -12.91 -14.95
C GLY A 78 -3.00 -12.08 -14.22
N GLY A 79 -3.18 -10.80 -14.57
CA GLY A 79 -4.26 -9.96 -14.03
C GLY A 79 -3.99 -9.44 -12.61
N VAL A 80 -2.73 -9.39 -12.19
CA VAL A 80 -2.30 -8.78 -10.93
C VAL A 80 -2.18 -7.27 -11.13
N GLY A 81 -2.97 -6.51 -10.37
CA GLY A 81 -2.92 -5.06 -10.36
C GLY A 81 -1.85 -4.55 -9.41
N GLY A 82 -1.14 -3.49 -9.81
CA GLY A 82 -0.16 -2.81 -8.99
C GLY A 82 -0.19 -1.30 -9.19
N VAL A 83 0.50 -0.59 -8.29
CA VAL A 83 0.57 0.86 -8.29
C VAL A 83 1.89 1.33 -7.71
N THR A 84 2.45 2.38 -8.32
CA THR A 84 3.63 3.06 -7.80
C THR A 84 3.22 4.31 -7.04
N MET A 85 3.77 4.47 -5.84
CA MET A 85 3.36 5.49 -4.88
C MET A 85 4.56 6.19 -4.30
N LYS A 86 4.39 7.46 -3.94
CA LYS A 86 5.45 8.29 -3.36
C LYS A 86 4.95 9.04 -2.13
N ASN A 87 5.76 9.08 -1.07
CA ASN A 87 5.52 9.97 0.06
C ASN A 87 6.26 11.31 -0.04
N GLN A 88 6.01 12.20 0.91
CA GLN A 88 6.62 13.54 0.96
C GLN A 88 8.15 13.51 1.09
N LYS A 89 8.70 12.41 1.63
CA LYS A 89 10.15 12.20 1.79
C LYS A 89 10.80 11.64 0.52
N GLY A 90 10.01 11.36 -0.52
CA GLY A 90 10.46 10.78 -1.76
C GLY A 90 10.70 9.27 -1.71
N VAL A 91 10.19 8.58 -0.69
CA VAL A 91 10.17 7.11 -0.64
C VAL A 91 9.17 6.62 -1.67
N LEU A 92 9.59 5.68 -2.50
CA LEU A 92 8.74 5.06 -3.52
C LEU A 92 8.34 3.65 -3.11
N ILE A 93 7.08 3.29 -3.30
CA ILE A 93 6.58 1.93 -3.10
C ILE A 93 5.95 1.46 -4.40
N ASN A 94 6.44 0.34 -4.93
CA ASN A 94 5.76 -0.42 -5.98
C ASN A 94 4.98 -1.54 -5.30
N LEU A 95 3.67 -1.41 -5.22
CA LEU A 95 2.78 -2.34 -4.53
C LEU A 95 1.98 -3.15 -5.55
N TYR A 96 1.79 -4.44 -5.28
CA TYR A 96 1.07 -5.37 -6.15
C TYR A 96 0.12 -6.23 -5.32
N THR A 97 -1.04 -6.58 -5.86
CA THR A 97 -1.93 -7.56 -5.23
C THR A 97 -1.35 -8.96 -5.33
N VAL A 98 -1.66 -9.78 -4.34
CA VAL A 98 -1.42 -11.23 -4.42
C VAL A 98 -2.60 -11.93 -5.09
N GLN A 99 -3.81 -11.36 -4.98
CA GLN A 99 -5.02 -11.92 -5.57
C GLN A 99 -5.18 -11.56 -7.06
N GLN A 100 -5.48 -12.57 -7.88
CA GLN A 100 -5.86 -12.37 -9.28
C GLN A 100 -7.22 -11.67 -9.39
N GLY A 101 -7.36 -10.78 -10.38
CA GLY A 101 -8.61 -10.07 -10.64
C GLY A 101 -8.91 -8.91 -9.68
N VAL A 102 -8.03 -8.64 -8.71
CA VAL A 102 -8.13 -7.48 -7.82
C VAL A 102 -7.21 -6.38 -8.33
N GLN A 103 -7.76 -5.18 -8.53
CA GLN A 103 -7.00 -4.01 -8.93
C GLN A 103 -6.87 -3.02 -7.76
N LEU A 104 -5.63 -2.59 -7.49
CA LEU A 104 -5.39 -1.52 -6.52
C LEU A 104 -5.69 -0.17 -7.17
N THR A 105 -6.52 0.62 -6.48
CA THR A 105 -6.80 2.00 -6.86
C THR A 105 -6.43 2.91 -5.70
N ILE A 106 -5.89 4.09 -6.01
CA ILE A 106 -5.54 5.10 -5.02
C ILE A 106 -6.39 6.32 -5.27
N GLY A 107 -7.14 6.73 -4.26
CA GLY A 107 -7.91 7.98 -4.31
C GLY A 107 -6.99 9.21 -4.37
N PRO A 108 -7.51 10.37 -4.78
CA PRO A 108 -6.72 11.60 -4.93
C PRO A 108 -6.04 12.06 -3.62
N GLN A 109 -6.54 11.64 -2.46
CA GLN A 109 -5.94 11.97 -1.16
C GLN A 109 -4.76 11.07 -0.77
N GLY A 110 -4.57 9.94 -1.46
CA GLY A 110 -3.57 8.95 -1.08
C GLY A 110 -3.96 8.15 0.16
N PHE A 111 -2.97 7.60 0.87
CA PHE A 111 -3.15 6.97 2.16
C PHE A 111 -1.94 7.15 3.06
N ASN A 112 -2.17 7.07 4.37
CA ASN A 112 -1.11 7.26 5.36
C ASN A 112 -0.52 5.92 5.82
N ILE A 113 0.81 5.85 5.88
CA ILE A 113 1.55 4.79 6.56
C ILE A 113 2.19 5.35 7.83
N GLU A 114 2.08 4.60 8.92
CA GLU A 114 2.68 4.94 10.20
C GLU A 114 3.27 3.69 10.87
N LEU A 115 4.59 3.69 11.10
CA LEU A 115 5.29 2.71 11.91
C LEU A 115 4.70 2.64 13.34
N ARG A 116 4.78 1.47 13.94
CA ARG A 116 4.41 1.22 15.34
C ARG A 116 5.61 1.29 16.27
#